data_AF-A0A6J6EAI7-F1
#
_entry.id   AF-A0A6J6EAI7-F1
#
_cell.length_a   1.000
_cell.length_b   1.000
_cell.length_c   1.000
_cell.angle_alpha   90.00
_cell.angle_beta   90.00
_cell.angle_gamma   90.00
#
_symmetry.space_group_name_H-M   'P 1'
#
loop_
_entity.id
_entity.type
_entity.pdbx_description
1 polymer ?
#
loop_
_entity_poly.entity_id
_entity_poly.type
_entity_poly.pdbx_seq_one_letter_code
_entity_poly.pdbx_strand_id
1 'polypeptide(L)'
;MTGLTVASGIQWDETTCAAFDILPTQLPRIVDTMGFIADASDLPGTPPLMAIAGDQQASLVGQGCITPGQAKITFGTGGMLDVYVGEHTPTQSSRSSAGTFPIVAFSRDQQLHYGTEAIMLSAGSNIEWLCHDMGLIATPEESDAMAASCASSDGVMYVPALVGLGTPYWDYGARGSLFGITRGTTRAHIVRAVLEGIAHRGADLVEAAEADSALTIGELRIDGGMSRNATFVQSLANASNRPVKVSAHAEATTLGAGFLAGAASGQWSHLNEAISTLQWAKSVDPLGNSELGRQQWAEAISRSRSWIPDLSALDF
;
A
#
# COMPACT_ATOMS: atom_id res chain seq x y z
N MET A 1 7.35 5.14 -10.43
CA MET A 1 8.29 5.83 -11.35
C MET A 1 9.71 5.48 -10.95
N THR A 2 10.68 5.38 -11.87
CA THR A 2 12.04 4.88 -11.56
C THR A 2 12.96 5.92 -10.93
N GLY A 3 12.50 7.17 -10.79
CA GLY A 3 13.35 8.32 -10.49
C GLY A 3 14.11 8.85 -11.72
N LEU A 4 14.13 8.14 -12.84
CA LEU A 4 14.80 8.55 -14.08
C LEU A 4 13.86 9.21 -15.10
N THR A 5 12.57 9.38 -14.77
CA THR A 5 11.57 10.03 -15.63
C THR A 5 11.29 11.44 -15.17
N VAL A 6 10.85 12.30 -16.08
CA VAL A 6 10.26 13.60 -15.71
C VAL A 6 9.02 13.40 -14.83
N ALA A 7 8.56 14.45 -14.14
CA ALA A 7 7.41 14.40 -13.23
C ALA A 7 6.12 13.84 -13.87
N SER A 8 5.90 14.12 -15.15
CA SER A 8 4.77 13.57 -15.90
C SER A 8 4.90 12.08 -16.24
N GLY A 9 6.09 11.48 -16.10
CA GLY A 9 6.31 10.07 -16.42
C GLY A 9 6.36 9.72 -17.91
N ILE A 10 6.20 10.70 -18.82
CA ILE A 10 6.06 10.44 -20.27
C ILE A 10 7.41 10.22 -20.99
N GLN A 11 8.52 10.66 -20.39
CA GLN A 11 9.85 10.58 -21.00
C GLN A 11 10.93 10.44 -19.92
N TRP A 12 12.09 9.94 -20.35
CA TRP A 12 13.29 9.92 -19.52
C TRP A 12 13.78 11.35 -19.27
N ASP A 13 14.17 11.63 -18.03
CA ASP A 13 14.77 12.91 -17.64
C ASP A 13 16.26 12.89 -17.98
N GLU A 14 16.66 13.63 -19.00
CA GLU A 14 18.05 13.69 -19.46
C GLU A 14 19.01 14.20 -18.38
N THR A 15 18.56 15.12 -17.52
CA THR A 15 19.40 15.68 -16.45
C THR A 15 19.66 14.61 -15.39
N THR A 16 18.61 13.89 -14.98
CA THR A 16 18.74 12.81 -14.01
C THR A 16 19.52 11.63 -14.59
N CYS A 17 19.27 11.25 -15.84
CA CYS A 17 20.04 10.19 -16.50
C CYS A 17 21.53 10.55 -16.58
N ALA A 18 21.88 11.79 -16.94
CA ALA A 18 23.26 12.26 -16.98
C ALA A 18 23.94 12.22 -15.60
N ALA A 19 23.21 12.50 -14.52
CA ALA A 19 23.74 12.42 -13.16
C ALA A 19 24.15 10.99 -12.74
N PHE A 20 23.58 9.96 -13.38
CA PHE A 20 23.92 8.55 -13.17
C PHE A 20 24.76 7.94 -14.30
N ASP A 21 25.31 8.77 -15.21
CA ASP A 21 26.05 8.32 -16.40
C ASP A 21 25.24 7.34 -17.31
N ILE A 22 23.92 7.54 -17.39
CA ILE A 22 23.00 6.75 -18.24
C ILE A 22 22.66 7.53 -19.50
N LEU A 23 22.80 6.89 -20.67
CA LEU A 23 22.30 7.45 -21.92
C LEU A 23 20.82 7.09 -22.11
N PRO A 24 19.92 8.03 -22.43
CA PRO A 24 18.51 7.72 -22.66
C PRO A 24 18.25 6.63 -23.72
N THR A 25 19.17 6.46 -24.68
CA THR A 25 19.11 5.40 -25.70
C THR A 25 19.32 3.98 -25.16
N GLN A 26 19.83 3.83 -23.93
CA GLN A 26 19.98 2.54 -23.24
C GLN A 26 18.69 2.13 -22.52
N LEU A 27 17.76 3.07 -22.33
CA LEU A 27 16.51 2.84 -21.62
C LEU A 27 15.43 2.35 -22.58
N PRO A 28 14.47 1.53 -22.10
CA PRO A 28 13.38 1.06 -22.94
C PRO A 28 12.50 2.23 -23.41
N ARG A 29 11.79 2.03 -24.51
CA ARG A 29 10.76 2.98 -24.95
C ARG A 29 9.60 2.95 -23.96
N ILE A 30 9.24 4.11 -23.42
CA ILE A 30 8.03 4.28 -22.62
C ILE A 30 6.81 4.14 -23.56
N VAL A 31 5.85 3.33 -23.14
CA VAL A 31 4.61 3.06 -23.86
C VAL A 31 3.42 3.24 -22.93
N ASP A 32 2.22 3.34 -23.50
CA ASP A 32 1.01 3.42 -22.70
C ASP A 32 0.76 2.15 -21.89
N THR A 33 0.12 2.31 -20.74
CA THR A 33 -0.25 1.19 -19.85
C THR A 33 -1.24 0.25 -20.53
N MET A 34 -2.16 0.78 -21.33
CA MET A 34 -3.17 0.00 -22.03
C MET A 34 -3.32 0.46 -23.49
N GLY A 35 -3.45 -0.51 -24.40
CA GLY A 35 -3.41 -0.31 -25.84
C GLY A 35 -2.58 -1.40 -26.52
N PHE A 36 -2.51 -1.42 -27.85
CA PHE A 36 -1.64 -2.38 -28.55
C PHE A 36 -0.17 -2.08 -28.27
N ILE A 37 0.55 -3.03 -27.68
CA ILE A 37 1.97 -2.91 -27.36
C ILE A 37 2.83 -3.68 -28.37
N ALA A 38 2.55 -4.98 -28.51
CA ALA A 38 3.25 -5.90 -29.41
C ALA A 38 2.47 -7.22 -29.53
N ASP A 39 2.82 -8.06 -30.51
CA ASP A 39 2.36 -9.45 -30.55
C ASP A 39 3.32 -10.35 -29.76
N ALA A 40 2.77 -11.30 -28.99
CA ALA A 40 3.59 -12.30 -28.29
C ALA A 40 4.19 -13.29 -29.30
N SER A 41 5.51 -13.28 -29.46
CA SER A 41 6.20 -14.13 -30.46
C SER A 41 6.27 -15.61 -30.07
N ASP A 42 6.27 -15.91 -28.77
CA ASP A 42 6.56 -17.25 -28.24
C ASP A 42 5.31 -18.00 -27.74
N LEU A 43 4.11 -17.45 -27.99
CA LEU A 43 2.84 -18.06 -27.62
C LEU A 43 2.05 -18.51 -28.85
N PRO A 44 1.39 -19.69 -28.83
CA PRO A 44 0.53 -20.14 -29.92
C PRO A 44 -0.54 -19.10 -30.28
N GLY A 45 -0.69 -18.82 -31.57
CA GLY A 45 -1.67 -17.84 -32.07
C GLY A 45 -1.25 -16.38 -31.89
N THR A 46 -0.01 -16.13 -31.45
CA THR A 46 0.59 -14.78 -31.31
C THR A 46 -0.36 -13.75 -30.71
N PRO A 47 -0.91 -14.00 -29.51
CA PRO A 47 -1.89 -13.09 -28.91
C PRO A 47 -1.28 -11.69 -28.70
N PRO A 48 -2.05 -10.62 -28.93
CA PRO A 48 -1.56 -9.27 -28.74
C PRO A 48 -1.39 -8.96 -27.24
N LEU A 49 -0.33 -8.27 -26.90
CA LEU A 49 -0.08 -7.67 -25.59
C LEU A 49 -0.81 -6.34 -25.53
N MET A 50 -1.88 -6.29 -24.74
CA MET A 50 -2.82 -5.15 -24.69
C MET A 50 -2.67 -4.28 -23.44
N ALA A 51 -1.87 -4.70 -22.46
CA ALA A 51 -1.56 -3.91 -21.28
C ALA A 51 -0.22 -4.31 -20.65
N ILE A 52 0.44 -3.34 -20.02
CA ILE A 52 1.59 -3.51 -19.14
C ILE A 52 1.49 -2.51 -18.00
N ALA A 53 1.57 -2.97 -16.75
CA ALA A 53 1.41 -2.12 -15.58
C ALA A 53 2.33 -2.59 -14.46
N GLY A 54 2.73 -1.65 -13.59
CA GLY A 54 3.33 -1.99 -12.29
C GLY A 54 2.32 -2.76 -11.44
N ASP A 55 2.80 -3.60 -10.53
CA ASP A 55 1.97 -4.49 -9.72
C ASP A 55 0.99 -3.72 -8.80
N GLN A 56 1.46 -2.63 -8.17
CA GLN A 56 0.67 -1.78 -7.29
C GLN A 56 -0.38 -0.98 -8.07
N GLN A 57 0.01 -0.44 -9.22
CA GLN A 57 -0.87 0.29 -10.14
C GLN A 57 -1.94 -0.63 -10.75
N ALA A 58 -1.56 -1.85 -11.14
CA ALA A 58 -2.50 -2.86 -11.58
C ALA A 58 -3.46 -3.23 -10.44
N SER A 59 -2.96 -3.42 -9.21
CA SER A 59 -3.83 -3.68 -8.04
C SER A 59 -4.79 -2.52 -7.75
N LEU A 60 -4.36 -1.26 -7.92
CA LEU A 60 -5.22 -0.08 -7.82
C LEU A 60 -6.41 -0.18 -8.79
N VAL A 61 -6.15 -0.49 -10.06
CA VAL A 61 -7.21 -0.70 -11.07
C VAL A 61 -8.04 -1.95 -10.78
N GLY A 62 -7.39 -3.03 -10.33
CA GLY A 62 -8.03 -4.30 -9.97
C GLY A 62 -8.92 -4.19 -8.74
N GLN A 63 -8.71 -3.20 -7.89
CA GLN A 63 -9.60 -2.82 -6.79
C GLN A 63 -10.67 -1.81 -7.23
N GLY A 64 -10.73 -1.47 -8.52
CA GLY A 64 -11.70 -0.54 -9.09
C GLY A 64 -11.48 0.91 -8.70
N CYS A 65 -10.24 1.28 -8.35
CA CYS A 65 -9.89 2.63 -7.94
C CYS A 65 -9.50 3.47 -9.17
N ILE A 66 -10.51 4.02 -9.85
CA ILE A 66 -10.35 4.85 -11.06
C ILE A 66 -11.10 6.20 -10.94
N THR A 67 -11.60 6.52 -9.76
CA THR A 67 -12.23 7.80 -9.41
C THR A 67 -11.43 8.48 -8.31
N PRO A 68 -11.22 9.82 -8.35
CA PRO A 68 -10.43 10.54 -7.36
C PRO A 68 -10.84 10.23 -5.91
N GLY A 69 -9.86 9.91 -5.06
CA GLY A 69 -10.06 9.58 -3.64
C GLY A 69 -10.35 8.10 -3.38
N GLN A 70 -10.53 7.28 -4.42
CA GLN A 70 -10.55 5.82 -4.24
C GLN A 70 -9.14 5.31 -3.96
N ALA A 71 -9.02 4.53 -2.90
CA ALA A 71 -7.75 4.01 -2.43
C ALA A 71 -7.80 2.50 -2.22
N LYS A 72 -6.64 1.87 -2.41
CA LYS A 72 -6.41 0.50 -1.95
C LYS A 72 -5.20 0.42 -1.03
N ILE A 73 -5.14 -0.62 -0.22
CA ILE A 73 -3.95 -0.99 0.56
C ILE A 73 -3.65 -2.47 0.37
N THR A 74 -2.47 -2.78 -0.14
CA THR A 74 -1.95 -4.15 -0.24
C THR A 74 -1.06 -4.42 0.97
N PHE A 75 -1.40 -5.43 1.78
CA PHE A 75 -0.61 -5.84 2.95
C PHE A 75 0.13 -7.16 2.67
N GLY A 76 1.35 -7.05 2.13
CA GLY A 76 2.32 -8.13 1.95
C GLY A 76 3.42 -8.07 3.01
N THR A 77 4.67 -8.34 2.64
CA THR A 77 5.85 -8.17 3.52
C THR A 77 5.93 -6.73 4.06
N GLY A 78 5.69 -5.75 3.18
CA GLY A 78 5.38 -4.35 3.50
C GLY A 78 3.90 -4.03 3.26
N GLY A 79 3.54 -2.76 3.39
CA GLY A 79 2.20 -2.25 3.10
C GLY A 79 2.25 -1.11 2.08
N MET A 80 1.43 -1.17 1.04
CA MET A 80 1.43 -0.18 -0.04
C MET A 80 0.02 0.37 -0.19
N LEU A 81 -0.15 1.64 0.12
CA LEU A 81 -1.39 2.38 -0.10
C LEU A 81 -1.25 3.17 -1.40
N ASP A 82 -2.23 2.99 -2.29
CA ASP A 82 -2.33 3.75 -3.54
C ASP A 82 -3.68 4.46 -3.58
N VAL A 83 -3.66 5.75 -3.92
CA VAL A 83 -4.86 6.55 -4.13
C VAL A 83 -4.88 7.04 -5.55
N TYR A 84 -5.99 6.83 -6.25
CA TYR A 84 -6.19 7.46 -7.55
C TYR A 84 -6.50 8.95 -7.36
N VAL A 85 -5.75 9.84 -8.05
CA VAL A 85 -5.90 11.30 -7.91
C VAL A 85 -6.45 11.98 -9.17
N GLY A 86 -6.53 11.28 -10.30
CA GLY A 86 -7.07 11.80 -11.56
C GLY A 86 -5.99 12.15 -12.59
N GLU A 87 -6.29 13.07 -13.49
CA GLU A 87 -5.46 13.36 -14.68
C GLU A 87 -4.53 14.57 -14.47
N HIS A 88 -4.58 15.18 -13.29
CA HIS A 88 -3.71 16.31 -12.96
C HIS A 88 -2.26 15.85 -12.85
N THR A 89 -1.44 16.36 -13.76
CA THR A 89 -0.02 16.02 -13.81
C THR A 89 0.70 16.50 -12.54
N PRO A 90 1.45 15.62 -11.85
CA PRO A 90 2.26 15.99 -10.70
C PRO A 90 3.28 17.07 -11.07
N THR A 91 3.53 18.00 -10.15
CA THR A 91 4.52 19.07 -10.33
C THR A 91 5.96 18.61 -10.12
N GLN A 92 6.15 17.44 -9.50
CA GLN A 92 7.45 16.85 -9.18
C GLN A 92 7.36 15.32 -9.23
N SER A 93 8.49 14.64 -9.43
CA SER A 93 8.62 13.17 -9.34
C SER A 93 9.13 12.68 -7.98
N SER A 94 9.57 13.61 -7.13
CA SER A 94 10.11 13.33 -5.79
C SER A 94 9.00 13.21 -4.75
N ARG A 95 9.43 12.83 -3.53
CA ARG A 95 8.59 12.73 -2.36
C ARG A 95 7.85 14.04 -2.06
N SER A 96 6.56 13.92 -1.75
CA SER A 96 5.68 15.02 -1.32
C SER A 96 5.86 15.35 0.16
N SER A 97 5.23 16.44 0.60
CA SER A 97 5.47 17.02 1.94
C SER A 97 5.05 16.13 3.11
N ALA A 98 3.97 15.35 2.97
CA ALA A 98 3.53 14.37 3.95
C ALA A 98 4.16 12.99 3.71
N GLY A 99 5.12 12.88 2.79
CA GLY A 99 5.93 11.68 2.60
C GLY A 99 5.34 10.66 1.64
N THR A 100 4.39 11.03 0.78
CA THR A 100 3.94 10.16 -0.31
C THR A 100 4.75 10.39 -1.59
N PHE A 101 4.59 9.51 -2.58
CA PHE A 101 5.17 9.68 -3.91
C PHE A 101 4.09 9.76 -4.98
N PRO A 102 4.21 10.67 -5.96
CA PRO A 102 3.36 10.63 -7.13
C PRO A 102 3.66 9.35 -7.94
N ILE A 103 2.62 8.77 -8.53
CA ILE A 103 2.72 7.62 -9.43
C ILE A 103 1.87 7.86 -10.68
N VAL A 104 2.23 7.22 -11.78
CA VAL A 104 1.33 7.02 -12.92
C VAL A 104 0.46 5.81 -12.57
N ALA A 105 -0.86 5.98 -12.46
CA ALA A 105 -1.80 4.90 -12.18
C ALA A 105 -2.03 4.04 -13.43
N PHE A 106 -2.32 4.68 -14.57
CA PHE A 106 -2.36 4.04 -15.89
C PHE A 106 -2.38 5.12 -16.98
N SER A 107 -2.14 4.74 -18.21
CA SER A 107 -2.26 5.62 -19.38
C SER A 107 -2.85 4.90 -20.59
N ARG A 108 -3.50 5.68 -21.44
CA ARG A 108 -4.08 5.24 -22.72
C ARG A 108 -4.07 6.41 -23.69
N ASP A 109 -3.65 6.18 -24.94
CA ASP A 109 -3.68 7.18 -26.01
C ASP A 109 -3.02 8.51 -25.59
N GLN A 110 -1.86 8.42 -24.90
CA GLN A 110 -1.11 9.56 -24.32
C GLN A 110 -1.85 10.35 -23.21
N GLN A 111 -3.01 9.89 -22.76
CA GLN A 111 -3.69 10.42 -21.58
C GLN A 111 -3.23 9.64 -20.34
N LEU A 112 -2.64 10.36 -19.38
CA LEU A 112 -2.14 9.77 -18.14
C LEU A 112 -3.09 10.04 -16.98
N HIS A 113 -3.27 8.99 -16.20
CA HIS A 113 -3.94 9.03 -14.93
C HIS A 113 -2.90 8.81 -13.84
N TYR A 114 -3.01 9.57 -12.76
CA TYR A 114 -2.04 9.62 -11.69
C TYR A 114 -2.64 9.13 -10.38
N GLY A 115 -1.75 8.76 -9.48
CA GLY A 115 -2.05 8.44 -8.10
C GLY A 115 -1.00 9.01 -7.15
N THR A 116 -1.26 8.81 -5.87
CA THR A 116 -0.25 8.96 -4.82
C THR A 116 -0.05 7.62 -4.11
N GLU A 117 1.20 7.28 -3.84
CA GLU A 117 1.63 6.04 -3.21
C GLU A 117 2.25 6.34 -1.83
N ALA A 118 1.85 5.58 -0.82
CA ALA A 118 2.37 5.66 0.53
C ALA A 118 2.85 4.28 0.97
N ILE A 119 4.04 4.24 1.60
CA ILE A 119 4.79 2.99 1.78
C ILE A 119 5.04 2.71 3.26
N MET A 120 4.65 1.52 3.70
CA MET A 120 5.00 0.89 4.97
C MET A 120 6.04 -0.19 4.72
N LEU A 121 7.25 -0.04 5.28
CA LEU A 121 8.37 -0.94 5.02
C LEU A 121 8.19 -2.34 5.63
N SER A 122 7.45 -2.44 6.74
CA SER A 122 7.18 -3.71 7.42
C SER A 122 5.71 -3.81 7.81
N ALA A 123 4.99 -4.72 7.16
CA ALA A 123 3.63 -5.11 7.53
C ALA A 123 3.62 -6.61 7.89
N GLY A 124 3.42 -7.50 6.91
CA GLY A 124 3.40 -8.95 7.08
C GLY A 124 4.71 -9.53 7.61
N SER A 125 5.85 -8.87 7.35
CA SER A 125 7.14 -9.21 7.97
C SER A 125 7.10 -9.19 9.51
N ASN A 126 6.23 -8.40 10.14
CA ASN A 126 6.06 -8.44 11.60
C ASN A 126 5.31 -9.70 12.06
N ILE A 127 4.43 -10.26 11.23
CA ILE A 127 3.76 -11.53 11.52
C ILE A 127 4.71 -12.70 11.31
N GLU A 128 5.52 -12.63 10.25
CA GLU A 128 6.63 -13.57 10.03
C GLU A 128 7.62 -13.53 11.21
N TRP A 129 7.97 -12.34 11.70
CA TRP A 129 8.83 -12.18 12.89
C TRP A 129 8.22 -12.78 14.17
N LEU A 130 6.91 -12.60 14.39
CA LEU A 130 6.20 -13.25 15.50
C LEU A 130 6.30 -14.78 15.44
N CYS A 131 6.29 -15.33 14.22
CA CYS A 131 6.29 -16.75 13.94
C CYS A 131 7.69 -17.36 13.98
N HIS A 132 8.59 -16.87 13.15
CA HIS A 132 9.89 -17.49 12.88
C HIS A 132 10.97 -17.09 13.88
N ASP A 133 10.92 -15.84 14.39
CA ASP A 133 11.98 -15.31 15.24
C ASP A 133 11.59 -15.33 16.72
N MET A 134 10.38 -14.87 17.04
CA MET A 134 9.90 -14.79 18.43
C MET A 134 9.23 -16.07 18.92
N GLY A 135 8.75 -16.92 18.02
CA GLY A 135 8.07 -18.18 18.36
C GLY A 135 6.79 -17.99 19.20
N LEU A 136 6.09 -16.86 19.02
CA LEU A 136 4.86 -16.56 19.78
C LEU A 136 3.60 -17.21 19.17
N ILE A 137 3.66 -17.54 17.88
CA ILE A 137 2.66 -18.25 17.10
C ILE A 137 3.38 -19.24 16.17
N ALA A 138 2.73 -20.34 15.77
CA ALA A 138 3.36 -21.35 14.91
C ALA A 138 3.19 -21.05 13.42
N THR A 139 2.11 -20.37 13.04
CA THR A 139 1.88 -19.91 11.65
C THR A 139 1.25 -18.51 11.64
N PRO A 140 1.37 -17.75 10.53
CA PRO A 140 0.70 -16.46 10.38
C PRO A 140 -0.82 -16.52 10.60
N GLU A 141 -1.48 -17.62 10.20
CA GLU A 141 -2.93 -17.80 10.34
C GLU A 141 -3.39 -17.88 11.80
N GLU A 142 -2.53 -18.40 12.69
CA GLU A 142 -2.83 -18.47 14.13
C GLU A 142 -2.90 -17.08 14.79
N SER A 143 -2.35 -16.04 14.14
CA SER A 143 -2.34 -14.68 14.69
C SER A 143 -3.75 -14.15 14.98
N ASP A 144 -4.75 -14.50 14.17
CA ASP A 144 -6.14 -14.06 14.38
C ASP A 144 -6.74 -14.68 15.65
N ALA A 145 -6.67 -16.02 15.77
CA ALA A 145 -7.20 -16.73 16.93
C ALA A 145 -6.46 -16.35 18.22
N MET A 146 -5.14 -16.15 18.15
CA MET A 146 -4.34 -15.71 19.29
C MET A 146 -4.73 -14.30 19.74
N ALA A 147 -4.84 -13.35 18.81
CA ALA A 147 -5.21 -11.97 19.10
C ALA A 147 -6.68 -11.83 19.56
N ALA A 148 -7.57 -12.71 19.09
CA ALA A 148 -8.96 -12.75 19.50
C ALA A 148 -9.17 -13.41 20.88
N SER A 149 -8.14 -14.07 21.44
CA SER A 149 -8.22 -14.67 22.78
C SER A 149 -8.15 -13.67 23.94
N CYS A 150 -7.83 -12.40 23.64
CA CYS A 150 -7.93 -11.26 24.55
C CYS A 150 -8.90 -10.21 24.00
N ALA A 151 -9.54 -9.45 24.88
CA ALA A 151 -10.51 -8.41 24.48
C ALA A 151 -9.85 -7.20 23.79
N SER A 152 -8.65 -6.82 24.26
CA SER A 152 -7.80 -5.78 23.67
C SER A 152 -6.33 -6.06 23.96
N SER A 153 -5.43 -5.20 23.48
CA SER A 153 -4.00 -5.23 23.79
C SER A 153 -3.67 -4.79 25.23
N ASP A 154 -4.66 -4.38 26.03
CA ASP A 154 -4.49 -3.91 27.42
C ASP A 154 -3.45 -2.77 27.54
N GLY A 155 -3.50 -1.84 26.58
CA GLY A 155 -2.59 -0.70 26.49
C GLY A 155 -1.18 -1.01 25.95
N VAL A 156 -0.91 -2.25 25.55
CA VAL A 156 0.34 -2.62 24.87
C VAL A 156 0.33 -2.07 23.45
N MET A 157 1.35 -1.28 23.11
CA MET A 157 1.49 -0.67 21.79
C MET A 157 2.73 -1.22 21.10
N TYR A 158 2.59 -1.61 19.83
CA TYR A 158 3.71 -2.03 19.00
C TYR A 158 3.90 -1.09 17.82
N VAL A 159 5.09 -0.52 17.67
CA VAL A 159 5.48 0.19 16.44
C VAL A 159 6.18 -0.79 15.51
N PRO A 160 5.63 -1.09 14.31
CA PRO A 160 6.17 -2.08 13.38
C PRO A 160 7.32 -1.50 12.52
N ALA A 161 8.42 -1.14 13.17
CA ALA A 161 9.59 -0.52 12.55
C ALA A 161 10.80 -1.48 12.49
N LEU A 162 10.59 -2.77 12.20
CA LEU A 162 11.68 -3.76 12.18
C LEU A 162 12.83 -3.35 11.23
N VAL A 163 12.51 -2.67 10.13
CA VAL A 163 13.49 -2.12 9.17
C VAL A 163 13.40 -0.59 9.04
N GLY A 164 12.86 0.09 10.06
CA GLY A 164 12.56 1.52 10.02
C GLY A 164 11.13 1.86 9.63
N LEU A 165 10.85 3.14 9.44
CA LEU A 165 9.54 3.68 9.10
C LEU A 165 9.56 4.31 7.71
N GLY A 166 8.59 3.93 6.86
CA GLY A 166 8.31 4.65 5.61
C GLY A 166 7.39 5.86 5.84
N THR A 167 6.51 6.14 4.88
CA THR A 167 5.53 7.23 4.94
C THR A 167 4.78 7.27 6.28
N PRO A 168 4.57 8.45 6.91
CA PRO A 168 5.06 9.78 6.51
C PRO A 168 6.49 10.11 6.95
N TYR A 169 7.15 9.24 7.71
CA TYR A 169 8.33 9.60 8.49
C TYR A 169 9.66 9.42 7.78
N TRP A 170 9.78 8.38 6.93
CA TRP A 170 11.01 8.03 6.23
C TRP A 170 12.25 7.94 7.14
N ASP A 171 12.04 7.36 8.33
CA ASP A 171 13.07 7.20 9.36
C ASP A 171 13.58 5.76 9.36
N TYR A 172 14.66 5.50 8.62
CA TYR A 172 15.30 4.18 8.54
C TYR A 172 16.01 3.76 9.83
N GLY A 173 16.25 4.71 10.75
CA GLY A 173 16.84 4.44 12.05
C GLY A 173 15.81 4.14 13.14
N ALA A 174 14.51 4.31 12.89
CA ALA A 174 13.46 3.85 13.79
C ALA A 174 13.50 2.33 14.00
N ARG A 175 13.07 1.83 15.16
CA ARG A 175 13.11 0.39 15.46
C ARG A 175 11.82 -0.16 16.06
N GLY A 176 11.55 -1.43 15.76
CA GLY A 176 10.44 -2.19 16.31
C GLY A 176 10.41 -2.05 17.83
N SER A 177 9.31 -1.52 18.37
CA SER A 177 9.24 -1.10 19.77
C SER A 177 7.93 -1.53 20.40
N LEU A 178 8.01 -2.18 21.57
CA LEU A 178 6.86 -2.51 22.42
C LEU A 178 6.81 -1.56 23.62
N PHE A 179 5.67 -0.91 23.83
CA PHE A 179 5.41 -0.04 24.97
C PHE A 179 4.20 -0.54 25.76
N GLY A 180 4.10 -0.14 27.04
CA GLY A 180 2.92 -0.43 27.88
C GLY A 180 2.90 -1.83 28.51
N ILE A 181 3.98 -2.60 28.43
CA ILE A 181 4.05 -3.93 29.05
C ILE A 181 3.90 -3.84 30.58
N THR A 182 3.04 -4.69 31.14
CA THR A 182 2.87 -4.87 32.59
C THR A 182 3.07 -6.35 32.96
N ARG A 183 3.03 -6.65 34.27
CA ARG A 183 3.09 -8.06 34.74
C ARG A 183 1.94 -8.92 34.22
N GLY A 184 0.81 -8.32 33.84
CA GLY A 184 -0.36 -9.02 33.29
C GLY A 184 -0.29 -9.25 31.78
N THR A 185 0.71 -8.69 31.09
CA THR A 185 0.85 -8.84 29.64
C THR A 185 1.11 -10.30 29.27
N THR A 186 0.32 -10.82 28.33
CA THR A 186 0.43 -12.19 27.83
C THR A 186 0.89 -12.19 26.38
N ARG A 187 1.20 -13.38 25.85
CA ARG A 187 1.45 -13.57 24.41
C ARG A 187 0.31 -13.04 23.54
N ALA A 188 -0.94 -13.16 23.98
CA ALA A 188 -2.11 -12.74 23.22
C ALA A 188 -2.12 -11.21 23.06
N HIS A 189 -1.80 -10.47 24.14
CA HIS A 189 -1.71 -9.01 24.10
C HIS A 189 -0.60 -8.54 23.15
N ILE A 190 0.54 -9.23 23.09
CA ILE A 190 1.63 -8.89 22.17
C ILE A 190 1.20 -9.13 20.72
N VAL A 191 0.64 -10.30 20.40
CA VAL A 191 0.18 -10.60 19.04
C VAL A 191 -0.93 -9.62 18.61
N ARG A 192 -1.85 -9.30 19.52
CA ARG A 192 -2.88 -8.28 19.31
C ARG A 192 -2.28 -6.90 19.01
N ALA A 193 -1.32 -6.46 19.84
CA ALA A 193 -0.64 -5.18 19.67
C ALA A 193 0.11 -5.09 18.34
N VAL A 194 0.68 -6.20 17.84
CA VAL A 194 1.33 -6.21 16.52
C VAL A 194 0.32 -5.97 15.39
N LEU A 195 -0.82 -6.67 15.38
CA LEU A 195 -1.87 -6.46 14.38
C LEU A 195 -2.43 -5.03 14.45
N GLU A 196 -2.67 -4.53 15.66
CA GLU A 196 -3.13 -3.16 15.91
C GLU A 196 -2.11 -2.10 15.49
N GLY A 197 -0.81 -2.34 15.70
CA GLY A 197 0.27 -1.49 15.25
C GLY A 197 0.36 -1.38 13.73
N ILE A 198 0.18 -2.49 13.01
CA ILE A 198 0.12 -2.49 11.54
C ILE A 198 -1.12 -1.71 11.07
N ALA A 199 -2.26 -1.87 11.73
CA ALA A 199 -3.48 -1.11 11.44
C ALA A 199 -3.30 0.40 11.66
N HIS A 200 -2.67 0.81 12.76
CA HIS A 200 -2.32 2.20 13.00
C HIS A 200 -1.40 2.76 11.92
N ARG A 201 -0.41 1.99 11.48
CA ARG A 201 0.42 2.39 10.33
C ARG A 201 -0.39 2.54 9.05
N GLY A 202 -1.34 1.65 8.79
CA GLY A 202 -2.27 1.81 7.66
C GLY A 202 -3.01 3.14 7.73
N ALA A 203 -3.45 3.56 8.91
CA ALA A 203 -4.09 4.85 9.12
C ALA A 203 -3.11 6.04 8.94
N ASP A 204 -1.84 5.91 9.36
CA ASP A 204 -0.81 6.93 9.08
C ASP A 204 -0.60 7.11 7.56
N LEU A 205 -0.64 6.03 6.76
CA LEU A 205 -0.55 6.12 5.30
C LEU A 205 -1.74 6.89 4.69
N VAL A 206 -2.95 6.62 5.19
CA VAL A 206 -4.18 7.30 4.75
C VAL A 206 -4.07 8.79 5.00
N GLU A 207 -3.70 9.19 6.22
CA GLU A 207 -3.57 10.59 6.59
C GLU A 207 -2.52 11.33 5.76
N ALA A 208 -1.37 10.68 5.50
CA ALA A 208 -0.34 11.24 4.65
C ALA A 208 -0.84 11.45 3.21
N ALA A 209 -1.54 10.46 2.64
CA ALA A 209 -2.08 10.55 1.29
C ALA A 209 -3.19 11.58 1.15
N GLU A 210 -4.08 11.74 2.13
CA GLU A 210 -5.08 12.81 2.13
C GLU A 210 -4.43 14.20 2.23
N ALA A 211 -3.38 14.34 3.04
CA ALA A 211 -2.64 15.60 3.17
C ALA A 211 -1.95 16.01 1.87
N ASP A 212 -1.29 15.08 1.16
CA ASP A 212 -0.55 15.37 -0.07
C ASP A 212 -1.46 15.45 -1.32
N SER A 213 -2.61 14.75 -1.34
CA SER A 213 -3.54 14.78 -2.49
C SER A 213 -4.66 15.80 -2.37
N ALA A 214 -4.94 16.31 -1.17
CA ALA A 214 -6.11 17.12 -0.84
C ALA A 214 -7.47 16.45 -1.18
N LEU A 215 -7.48 15.11 -1.26
CA LEU A 215 -8.68 14.30 -1.47
C LEU A 215 -9.06 13.60 -0.16
N THR A 216 -10.36 13.36 0.04
CA THR A 216 -10.84 12.50 1.14
C THR A 216 -10.98 11.07 0.67
N ILE A 217 -10.39 10.14 1.42
CA ILE A 217 -10.55 8.70 1.22
C ILE A 217 -11.78 8.24 2.00
N GLY A 218 -12.85 7.86 1.30
CA GLY A 218 -14.13 7.48 1.94
C GLY A 218 -14.19 6.04 2.46
N GLU A 219 -13.45 5.13 1.84
CA GLU A 219 -13.37 3.70 2.21
C GLU A 219 -11.99 3.16 1.85
N LEU A 220 -11.55 2.11 2.55
CA LEU A 220 -10.31 1.40 2.23
C LEU A 220 -10.65 0.08 1.56
N ARG A 221 -10.01 -0.20 0.43
CA ARG A 221 -10.09 -1.51 -0.24
C ARG A 221 -8.80 -2.25 0.02
N ILE A 222 -8.89 -3.49 0.50
CA ILE A 222 -7.68 -4.23 0.87
C ILE A 222 -7.60 -5.59 0.19
N ASP A 223 -6.36 -6.01 -0.01
CA ASP A 223 -5.94 -7.32 -0.51
C ASP A 223 -4.66 -7.77 0.22
N GLY A 224 -4.12 -8.93 -0.20
CA GLY A 224 -2.97 -9.57 0.44
C GLY A 224 -3.35 -10.49 1.61
N GLY A 225 -2.37 -11.24 2.11
CA GLY A 225 -2.60 -12.30 3.10
C GLY A 225 -3.26 -11.81 4.40
N MET A 226 -2.88 -10.61 4.86
CA MET A 226 -3.42 -10.00 6.08
C MET A 226 -4.91 -9.70 6.00
N SER A 227 -5.48 -9.50 4.82
CA SER A 227 -6.92 -9.22 4.64
C SER A 227 -7.84 -10.37 5.12
N ARG A 228 -7.27 -11.57 5.29
CA ARG A 228 -7.96 -12.75 5.83
C ARG A 228 -8.07 -12.74 7.37
N ASN A 229 -7.21 -11.98 8.05
CA ASN A 229 -7.20 -11.88 9.51
C ASN A 229 -8.30 -10.90 9.97
N ALA A 230 -9.35 -11.41 10.61
CA ALA A 230 -10.52 -10.61 10.96
C ALA A 230 -10.20 -9.54 12.01
N THR A 231 -9.33 -9.87 12.97
CA THR A 231 -8.85 -8.95 14.00
C THR A 231 -8.14 -7.76 13.38
N PHE A 232 -7.22 -8.00 12.44
CA PHE A 232 -6.51 -6.96 11.71
C PHE A 232 -7.46 -6.07 10.91
N VAL A 233 -8.39 -6.67 10.15
CA VAL A 233 -9.34 -5.90 9.32
C VAL A 233 -10.19 -4.97 10.18
N GLN A 234 -10.69 -5.45 11.33
CA GLN A 234 -11.44 -4.61 12.25
C GLN A 234 -10.56 -3.51 12.86
N SER A 235 -9.32 -3.83 13.26
CA SER A 235 -8.38 -2.84 13.80
C SER A 235 -8.04 -1.76 12.77
N LEU A 236 -7.89 -2.12 11.49
CA LEU A 236 -7.66 -1.15 10.42
C LEU A 236 -8.85 -0.21 10.28
N ALA A 237 -10.07 -0.75 10.19
CA ALA A 237 -11.29 0.05 10.10
C ALA A 237 -11.40 1.05 11.26
N ASN A 238 -11.13 0.56 12.48
CA ASN A 238 -11.13 1.37 13.70
C ASN A 238 -10.06 2.47 13.69
N ALA A 239 -8.80 2.11 13.39
CA ALA A 239 -7.68 3.05 13.41
C ALA A 239 -7.79 4.12 12.32
N SER A 240 -8.30 3.76 11.15
CA SER A 240 -8.57 4.70 10.05
C SER A 240 -9.92 5.39 10.16
N ASN A 241 -10.78 4.98 11.09
CA ASN A 241 -12.16 5.44 11.23
C ASN A 241 -12.95 5.43 9.90
N ARG A 242 -12.82 4.34 9.13
CA ARG A 242 -13.38 4.21 7.76
C ARG A 242 -13.84 2.78 7.51
N PRO A 243 -14.86 2.56 6.66
CA PRO A 243 -15.20 1.23 6.19
C PRO A 243 -14.03 0.58 5.45
N VAL A 244 -13.81 -0.70 5.71
CA VAL A 244 -12.81 -1.54 5.02
C VAL A 244 -13.51 -2.62 4.20
N LYS A 245 -13.32 -2.58 2.89
CA LYS A 245 -13.78 -3.61 1.96
C LYS A 245 -12.67 -4.59 1.66
N VAL A 246 -12.95 -5.88 1.82
CA VAL A 246 -12.01 -6.95 1.49
C VAL A 246 -12.37 -7.52 0.14
N SER A 247 -11.41 -7.51 -0.78
CA SER A 247 -11.59 -8.09 -2.11
C SER A 247 -11.96 -9.58 -2.02
N ALA A 248 -12.91 -10.02 -2.85
CA ALA A 248 -13.20 -11.46 -3.01
C ALA A 248 -12.08 -12.20 -3.79
N HIS A 249 -11.26 -11.44 -4.52
CA HIS A 249 -10.15 -11.96 -5.31
C HIS A 249 -8.83 -11.66 -4.60
N ALA A 250 -8.05 -12.69 -4.29
CA ALA A 250 -6.74 -12.53 -3.68
C ALA A 250 -5.74 -11.83 -4.63
N GLU A 251 -5.90 -12.03 -5.95
CA GLU A 251 -4.97 -11.58 -6.98
C GLU A 251 -5.45 -10.28 -7.66
N ALA A 252 -5.57 -9.20 -6.89
CA ALA A 252 -6.01 -7.89 -7.41
C ALA A 252 -5.11 -7.36 -8.54
N THR A 253 -3.79 -7.59 -8.44
CA THR A 253 -2.81 -7.24 -9.49
C THR A 253 -3.16 -7.89 -10.83
N THR A 254 -3.35 -9.21 -10.84
CA THR A 254 -3.67 -9.97 -12.06
C THR A 254 -5.04 -9.55 -12.61
N LEU A 255 -6.00 -9.32 -11.72
CA LEU A 255 -7.34 -8.86 -12.11
C LEU A 255 -7.29 -7.48 -12.79
N GLY A 256 -6.53 -6.53 -12.24
CA GLY A 256 -6.36 -5.21 -12.82
C GLY A 256 -5.65 -5.23 -14.17
N ALA A 257 -4.59 -6.04 -14.32
CA ALA A 257 -3.96 -6.27 -15.62
C ALA A 257 -4.96 -6.84 -16.65
N GLY A 258 -5.82 -7.77 -16.22
CA GLY A 258 -6.90 -8.31 -17.04
C GLY A 258 -7.96 -7.27 -17.43
N PHE A 259 -8.36 -6.40 -16.51
CA PHE A 259 -9.30 -5.30 -16.80
C PHE A 259 -8.71 -4.29 -17.80
N LEU A 260 -7.44 -3.91 -17.62
CA LEU A 260 -6.74 -3.02 -18.55
C LEU A 260 -6.64 -3.65 -19.95
N ALA A 261 -6.17 -4.90 -20.04
CA ALA A 261 -6.04 -5.60 -21.31
C ALA A 261 -7.39 -5.82 -22.00
N GLY A 262 -8.43 -6.21 -21.25
CA GLY A 262 -9.78 -6.45 -21.78
C GLY A 262 -10.48 -5.18 -22.23
N ALA A 263 -10.30 -4.05 -21.52
CA ALA A 263 -10.81 -2.76 -21.95
C ALA A 263 -10.04 -2.22 -23.18
N ALA A 264 -8.75 -2.53 -23.31
CA ALA A 264 -7.95 -2.16 -24.49
C ALA A 264 -8.27 -3.01 -25.72
N SER A 265 -8.58 -4.30 -25.53
CA SER A 265 -8.94 -5.22 -26.62
C SER A 265 -10.40 -5.12 -27.07
N GLY A 266 -11.23 -4.35 -26.35
CA GLY A 266 -12.65 -4.19 -26.65
C GLY A 266 -13.54 -5.32 -26.10
N GLN A 267 -13.02 -6.18 -25.22
CA GLN A 267 -13.84 -7.13 -24.45
C GLN A 267 -14.83 -6.39 -23.54
N TRP A 268 -14.41 -5.24 -23.01
CA TRP A 268 -15.28 -4.26 -22.38
C TRP A 268 -15.19 -2.93 -23.13
N SER A 269 -16.29 -2.18 -23.17
CA SER A 269 -16.37 -0.90 -23.90
C SER A 269 -15.46 0.17 -23.29
N HIS A 270 -15.28 0.10 -21.97
CA HIS A 270 -14.44 1.01 -21.19
C HIS A 270 -14.10 0.39 -19.84
N LEU A 271 -13.06 0.93 -19.17
CA LEU A 271 -12.55 0.40 -17.91
C LEU A 271 -13.61 0.36 -16.78
N ASN A 272 -14.53 1.32 -16.75
CA ASN A 272 -15.69 1.33 -15.82
C ASN A 272 -16.55 0.07 -15.91
N GLU A 273 -16.71 -0.49 -17.10
CA GLU A 273 -17.51 -1.72 -17.31
C GLU A 273 -16.75 -2.93 -16.76
N ALA A 274 -15.45 -3.02 -17.00
CA ALA A 274 -14.61 -4.09 -16.49
C ALA A 274 -14.63 -4.14 -14.95
N ILE A 275 -14.40 -2.99 -14.30
CA ILE A 275 -14.37 -2.93 -12.83
C ILE A 275 -15.74 -3.12 -12.18
N SER A 276 -16.84 -2.96 -12.92
CA SER A 276 -18.20 -3.22 -12.40
C SER A 276 -18.45 -4.70 -12.05
N THR A 277 -17.59 -5.59 -12.54
CA THR A 277 -17.62 -7.03 -12.25
C THR A 277 -17.03 -7.38 -10.88
N LEU A 278 -16.42 -6.42 -10.18
CA LEU A 278 -15.77 -6.64 -8.91
C LEU A 278 -16.71 -7.11 -7.81
N GLN A 279 -16.22 -8.05 -7.02
CA GLN A 279 -16.93 -8.62 -5.88
C GLN A 279 -16.17 -8.37 -4.58
N TRP A 280 -16.92 -8.08 -3.53
CA TRP A 280 -16.40 -7.88 -2.18
C TRP A 280 -16.73 -9.09 -1.32
N ALA A 281 -15.73 -9.66 -0.65
CA ALA A 281 -15.96 -10.76 0.28
C ALA A 281 -16.69 -10.29 1.55
N LYS A 282 -16.32 -9.11 2.04
CA LYS A 282 -16.91 -8.47 3.22
C LYS A 282 -16.64 -6.97 3.22
N SER A 283 -17.50 -6.25 3.94
CA SER A 283 -17.29 -4.85 4.32
C SER A 283 -17.34 -4.77 5.84
N VAL A 284 -16.37 -4.10 6.46
CA VAL A 284 -16.24 -3.97 7.91
C VAL A 284 -16.23 -2.51 8.27
N ASP A 285 -17.20 -2.08 9.07
CA ASP A 285 -17.32 -0.70 9.55
C ASP A 285 -16.50 -0.48 10.83
N PRO A 286 -16.04 0.76 11.10
CA PRO A 286 -15.39 1.09 12.36
C PRO A 286 -16.33 0.92 13.55
N LEU A 287 -15.83 0.32 14.62
CA LEU A 287 -16.48 0.32 15.92
C LEU A 287 -16.18 1.68 16.57
N GLY A 288 -17.16 2.59 16.59
CA GLY A 288 -16.99 3.98 17.05
C GLY A 288 -16.52 4.18 18.50
N ASN A 289 -16.27 3.12 19.26
CA ASN A 289 -15.78 3.11 20.64
C ASN A 289 -14.48 2.30 20.83
N SER A 290 -13.67 2.11 19.77
CA SER A 290 -12.44 1.31 19.89
C SER A 290 -11.39 1.94 20.81
N GLU A 291 -10.66 1.11 21.57
CA GLU A 291 -9.52 1.53 22.41
C GLU A 291 -8.26 1.92 21.61
N LEU A 292 -8.31 1.87 20.27
CA LEU A 292 -7.20 2.22 19.37
C LEU A 292 -7.00 3.74 19.27
N GLY A 293 -6.55 4.35 20.36
CA GLY A 293 -6.34 5.79 20.45
C GLY A 293 -5.16 6.27 19.61
N ARG A 294 -5.43 7.09 18.59
CA ARG A 294 -4.39 7.72 17.75
C ARG A 294 -3.41 8.61 18.54
N GLN A 295 -3.83 9.15 19.69
CA GLN A 295 -2.95 9.95 20.56
C GLN A 295 -1.84 9.11 21.20
N GLN A 296 -2.17 7.95 21.78
CA GLN A 296 -1.17 7.06 22.37
C GLN A 296 -0.25 6.47 21.30
N TRP A 297 -0.81 6.21 20.11
CA TRP A 297 -0.05 5.83 18.94
C TRP A 297 1.01 6.86 18.54
N ALA A 298 0.65 8.15 18.48
CA ALA A 298 1.59 9.22 18.14
C ALA A 298 2.77 9.30 19.14
N GLU A 299 2.49 9.08 20.43
CA GLU A 299 3.55 9.01 21.45
C GLU A 299 4.47 7.80 21.26
N ALA A 300 3.89 6.62 20.96
CA ALA A 300 4.68 5.42 20.66
C ALA A 300 5.58 5.62 19.44
N ILE A 301 5.06 6.24 18.37
CA ILE A 301 5.85 6.61 17.19
C ILE A 301 6.99 7.54 17.59
N SER A 302 6.70 8.63 18.32
CA SER A 302 7.72 9.60 18.72
C SER A 302 8.88 8.96 19.50
N ARG A 303 8.61 7.94 20.32
CA ARG A 303 9.62 7.22 21.10
C ARG A 303 10.40 6.16 20.31
N SER A 304 9.84 5.68 19.20
CA SER A 304 10.47 4.65 18.35
C SER A 304 11.44 5.23 17.30
N ARG A 305 11.32 6.53 17.01
CA ARG A 305 12.09 7.25 16.00
C ARG A 305 13.48 7.59 16.47
N SER A 306 14.38 7.80 15.51
CA SER A 306 15.77 8.22 15.77
C SER A 306 16.55 7.29 16.71
N TRP A 307 16.16 6.02 16.77
CA TRP A 307 16.81 5.03 17.62
C TRP A 307 18.22 4.70 17.15
N ILE A 308 18.44 4.64 15.83
CA ILE A 308 19.77 4.58 15.20
C ILE A 308 20.03 5.89 14.46
N PRO A 309 20.74 6.86 15.08
CA PRO A 309 20.88 8.22 14.53
C PRO A 309 21.45 8.27 13.12
N ASP A 310 22.47 7.46 12.80
CA ASP A 310 23.12 7.47 11.49
C ASP A 310 22.16 7.06 10.36
N LEU A 311 21.25 6.12 10.63
CA LEU A 311 20.25 5.70 9.65
C LEU A 311 19.09 6.69 9.57
N SER A 312 18.75 7.36 10.67
CA SER A 312 17.72 8.41 10.70
C SER A 312 18.15 9.70 10.03
N ALA A 313 19.46 9.90 9.82
CA ALA A 313 19.99 11.04 9.09
C ALA A 313 19.95 10.86 7.56
N LEU A 314 19.63 9.66 7.07
CA LEU A 314 19.47 9.40 5.65
C LEU A 314 18.17 10.02 5.13
N ASP A 315 18.26 10.75 4.02
CA ASP A 315 17.09 11.26 3.31
C ASP A 315 17.25 10.98 1.81
N PHE A 316 16.20 10.39 1.21
CA PHE A 316 16.12 10.00 -0.20
C PHE A 316 14.84 10.58 -0.83
#